data_AF-A0A3A9ABE5-F1
#
_entry.id   AF-A0A3A9ABE5-F1
#
_cell.length_a   1.000
_cell.length_b   1.000
_cell.length_c   1.000
_cell.angle_alpha   90.00
_cell.angle_beta   90.00
_cell.angle_gamma   90.00
#
_symmetry.space_group_name_H-M   'P 1'
#
loop_
_entity.id
_entity.type
_entity.pdbx_description
1 polymer ?
#
loop_
_entity_poly.entity_id
_entity_poly.type
_entity_poly.pdbx_seq_one_letter_code
_entity_poly.pdbx_strand_id
1 'polypeptide(L)' 'MTRQEYISDEAVVRRANAAVRIELEKKRAMDIPVVTYDRETQTIYRENSDGTRTEVGKRIRKGRYSERIAEKA' A
#
# COMPACT_ATOMS: atom_id res chain seq x y z
N MET A 1 6.51 29.63 14.71
CA MET A 1 6.20 28.26 15.17
C MET A 1 7.40 27.74 15.94
N THR A 2 7.31 27.72 17.27
CA THR A 2 8.32 27.07 18.11
C THR A 2 8.09 25.54 18.03
N ARG A 3 9.15 24.73 18.19
CA ARG A 3 9.07 23.26 18.06
C ARG A 3 8.05 22.59 19.00
N GLN A 4 7.59 23.33 20.03
CA GLN A 4 6.56 22.90 20.98
C GLN A 4 5.13 22.92 20.40
N GLU A 5 4.87 23.60 19.28
CA GLU A 5 3.54 23.66 18.63
C GLU A 5 3.31 22.54 17.60
N TYR A 6 4.31 21.69 17.35
CA TYR A 6 4.17 20.57 16.43
C TYR A 6 3.49 19.39 17.11
N ILE A 7 2.57 18.76 16.37
CA ILE A 7 2.07 17.44 16.73
C ILE A 7 3.26 16.46 16.87
N SER A 8 3.24 15.61 17.91
CA SER A 8 4.28 14.61 18.08
C SER A 8 4.27 13.60 16.92
N ASP A 9 5.44 13.06 16.56
CA ASP A 9 5.57 12.02 15.53
C ASP A 9 4.62 10.84 15.80
N GLU A 10 4.50 10.44 17.07
CA GLU A 10 3.55 9.39 17.49
C GLU A 10 2.10 9.75 17.15
N ALA A 11 1.68 10.98 17.44
CA ALA A 11 0.34 11.44 17.14
C ALA A 11 0.09 11.57 15.63
N VAL A 12 1.11 11.94 14.84
CA VAL A 12 1.06 11.92 13.37
C VAL A 12 0.83 10.49 12.86
N VAL A 13 1.65 9.54 13.30
CA VAL A 13 1.54 8.12 12.90
C VAL A 13 0.18 7.55 13.25
N ARG A 14 -0.30 7.80 14.48
CA ARG A 14 -1.62 7.33 14.93
C ARG A 14 -2.75 7.89 14.08
N ARG A 15 -2.73 9.19 13.79
CA ARG A 15 -3.77 9.85 12.98
C ARG A 15 -3.74 9.37 11.53
N ALA A 16 -2.57 9.20 10.94
CA ALA A 16 -2.42 8.68 9.57
C ALA A 16 -2.95 7.25 9.46
N ASN A 17 -2.59 6.37 10.39
CA ASN A 17 -3.08 4.98 10.43
C ASN A 17 -4.61 4.93 10.60
N ALA A 18 -5.17 5.77 11.48
CA ALA A 18 -6.61 5.84 11.67
C ALA A 18 -7.34 6.31 10.39
N ALA A 19 -6.83 7.33 9.72
CA ALA A 19 -7.40 7.84 8.48
C ALA A 19 -7.40 6.78 7.36
N VAL A 20 -6.28 6.05 7.20
CA VAL A 20 -6.19 4.95 6.22
C VAL A 20 -7.18 3.84 6.55
N ARG A 21 -7.29 3.43 7.82
CA ARG A 21 -8.24 2.39 8.23
C ARG A 21 -9.69 2.78 7.92
N ILE A 22 -10.08 4.00 8.25
CA ILE A 22 -11.45 4.50 7.99
C ILE A 22 -11.74 4.51 6.48
N GLU A 23 -10.80 4.97 5.65
CA GLU A 23 -10.99 4.99 4.20
C GLU A 23 -11.12 3.57 3.61
N LEU A 24 -10.35 2.60 4.14
CA LEU A 24 -10.46 1.20 3.73
C LEU A 24 -11.81 0.60 4.13
N GLU A 25 -12.29 0.85 5.35
CA GLU A 25 -13.61 0.41 5.83
C GLU A 25 -14.73 1.03 4.98
N LYS A 26 -14.63 2.33 4.66
CA LYS A 26 -15.58 3.02 3.79
C LYS A 26 -15.62 2.39 2.40
N LYS A 27 -14.47 2.09 1.79
CA LYS A 27 -14.41 1.43 0.47
C LYS A 27 -15.08 0.06 0.50
N ARG A 28 -14.83 -0.74 1.54
CA ARG A 28 -15.48 -2.05 1.73
C ARG A 28 -17.01 -1.91 1.84
N ALA A 29 -17.49 -0.94 2.62
CA ALA A 29 -18.92 -0.67 2.76
C ALA A 29 -19.60 -0.16 1.48
N MET A 30 -18.83 0.41 0.55
CA MET A 30 -19.32 0.88 -0.76
C MET A 30 -19.08 -0.13 -1.89
N ASP A 31 -18.73 -1.38 -1.56
CA ASP A 31 -18.39 -2.43 -2.54
C ASP A 31 -17.24 -2.04 -3.51
N ILE A 32 -16.34 -1.16 -3.06
CA ILE A 32 -15.17 -0.74 -3.82
C ILE A 32 -13.99 -1.66 -3.48
N PRO A 33 -13.41 -2.35 -4.47
CA PRO A 33 -12.27 -3.24 -4.23
C PRO A 33 -11.03 -2.49 -3.74
N VAL A 34 -10.30 -3.13 -2.84
CA VAL A 34 -9.08 -2.61 -2.23
C VAL A 34 -7.88 -3.37 -2.77
N VAL A 35 -6.81 -2.67 -3.11
CA VAL A 35 -5.54 -3.30 -3.50
C VAL A 35 -4.64 -3.45 -2.28
N THR A 36 -4.20 -4.67 -2.00
CA THR A 36 -3.29 -5.01 -0.90
C THR A 36 -1.96 -5.52 -1.45
N TYR A 37 -0.86 -5.13 -0.82
CA TYR A 37 0.47 -5.62 -1.15
C TYR A 37 0.96 -6.54 -0.05
N ASP A 38 1.24 -7.79 -0.42
CA ASP A 38 1.88 -8.77 0.44
C ASP A 38 3.40 -8.62 0.31
N ARG A 39 4.05 -8.28 1.43
CA ARG A 39 5.49 -8.04 1.46
C ARG A 39 6.31 -9.34 1.43
N GLU A 40 5.77 -10.44 1.95
CA GLU A 40 6.46 -11.74 2.02
C GLU A 40 6.51 -12.35 0.62
N THR A 41 5.36 -12.45 -0.04
CA THR A 41 5.26 -13.02 -1.39
C THR A 41 5.56 -12.00 -2.48
N GLN A 42 5.68 -10.72 -2.14
CA GLN A 42 5.81 -9.59 -3.08
C GLN A 42 4.65 -9.53 -4.09
N THR A 43 3.47 -9.98 -3.69
CA THR A 43 2.30 -10.10 -4.54
C THR A 43 1.31 -8.97 -4.28
N ILE A 44 0.78 -8.41 -5.35
CA ILE A 44 -0.29 -7.40 -5.33
C ILE A 44 -1.60 -8.13 -5.54
N TYR A 45 -2.51 -7.95 -4.61
CA TYR A 45 -3.82 -8.55 -4.63
C TYR A 45 -4.89 -7.47 -4.71
N ARG A 46 -5.97 -7.78 -5.42
CA ARG A 46 -7.24 -7.05 -5.31
C ARG A 46 -8.15 -7.85 -4.42
N GLU A 47 -8.60 -7.23 -3.34
CA GLU A 47 -9.59 -7.77 -2.42
C GLU A 47 -10.93 -7.12 -2.73
N ASN A 48 -11.91 -7.94 -3.09
CA ASN A 48 -13.27 -7.50 -3.36
C ASN A 48 -14.05 -7.44 -2.04
N SER A 49 -15.22 -6.80 -2.07
CA SER A 49 -16.06 -6.63 -0.87
C SER A 49 -16.67 -7.94 -0.37
N ASP A 50 -16.82 -8.94 -1.23
CA ASP A 50 -17.24 -10.30 -0.89
C ASP A 50 -16.15 -11.13 -0.17
N GLY A 51 -14.98 -10.54 0.08
CA GLY A 51 -13.83 -11.19 0.72
C GLY A 51 -12.99 -12.05 -0.23
N THR A 52 -13.34 -12.13 -1.52
CA THR A 52 -12.49 -12.81 -2.51
C THR A 52 -11.23 -11.99 -2.78
N ARG A 53 -10.11 -12.70 -2.96
CA ARG A 53 -8.80 -12.12 -3.22
C ARG A 53 -8.26 -12.63 -4.55
N THR A 54 -7.99 -11.74 -5.49
CA THR A 54 -7.42 -12.07 -6.80
C THR A 54 -6.02 -11.50 -6.90
N GLU A 55 -5.05 -12.31 -7.31
CA GLU A 55 -3.72 -11.83 -7.68
C GLU A 55 -3.85 -10.94 -8.93
N VAL A 56 -3.43 -9.67 -8.82
CA VAL A 56 -3.44 -8.71 -9.94
C VAL A 56 -2.05 -8.41 -10.47
N GLY A 57 -1.02 -8.87 -9.76
CA GLY A 57 0.34 -8.84 -10.24
C GLY A 57 1.33 -9.17 -9.14
N LYS A 58 2.58 -9.34 -9.54
CA LYS A 58 3.71 -9.42 -8.61
C LYS A 58 4.56 -8.17 -8.76
N ARG A 59 5.27 -7.81 -7.69
CA ARG A 59 6.27 -6.74 -7.74
C ARG A 59 7.20 -7.03 -8.91
N ILE A 60 7.18 -6.17 -9.92
CA ILE A 60 8.10 -6.30 -11.04
C ILE A 60 9.49 -5.96 -10.49
N ARG A 61 10.27 -7.00 -10.14
CA ARG A 61 11.72 -6.87 -10.00
C ARG A 61 12.29 -6.69 -11.40
N LYS A 62 12.09 -5.51 -12.00
CA LYS A 62 13.06 -5.07 -12.97
C LYS A 62 14.31 -4.81 -12.11
N GLY A 63 15.43 -5.48 -12.36
CA GLY A 63 16.67 -5.36 -11.57
C GLY A 63 17.17 -3.91 -11.41
N ARG A 64 18.39 -3.68 -10.95
CA ARG A 64 18.97 -2.33 -11.03
C ARG A 64 18.91 -1.85 -12.48
N TYR A 65 18.81 -0.53 -12.70
CA TYR A 65 18.76 0.02 -14.06
C TYR A 65 19.94 -0.50 -14.92
N SER A 66 21.12 -0.64 -14.32
CA SER A 66 22.32 -1.23 -14.93
C SER A 66 22.14 -2.69 -15.37
N GLU A 67 21.45 -3.51 -14.58
CA GLU A 67 21.19 -4.92 -14.91
C GLU A 67 20.25 -5.05 -16.11
N ARG A 68 19.30 -4.11 -16.26
CA ARG A 68 18.33 -4.09 -17.37
C ARG A 68 18.93 -3.64 -18.70
N ILE A 69 20.04 -2.90 -18.69
CA ILE A 69 20.72 -2.42 -19.90
C ILE A 69 21.63 -3.51 -20.46
N ALA A 70 22.32 -4.28 -19.60
CA ALA A 70 23.19 -5.37 -20.02
C ALA A 70 22.44 -6.50 -20.76
N GLU A 71 21.19 -6.75 -20.39
CA GLU A 71 20.35 -7.80 -21.02
C GLU A 71 19.85 -7.42 -22.44
N LYS A 72 20.00 -6.16 -22.85
CA LYS A 72 19.61 -5.66 -24.18
C LYS A 72 20.78 -5.52 -25.18
N ALA A 73 22.01 -5.75 -24.74
CA ALA A 73 23.22 -5.71 -25.57
C ALA A 73 23.60 -7.11 -26.03
#